data_AF-A0A1E4ZI54-F1
#
_entry.id   AF-A0A1E4ZI54-F1
#
_cell.length_a   1.000
_cell.length_b   1.000
_cell.length_c   1.000
_cell.angle_alpha   90.00
_cell.angle_beta   90.00
_cell.angle_gamma   90.00
#
_symmetry.space_group_name_H-M   'P 1'
#
loop_
_entity.id
_entity.type
_entity.pdbx_description
1 polymer ?
#
loop_
_entity_poly.entity_id
_entity_poly.type
_entity_poly.pdbx_seq_one_letter_code
_entity_poly.pdbx_strand_id
1 'polypeptide(L)' 'MNINKNILAFAKEQIKEKLKKLPKNNVDFFMRMYNYKNVHNSIDEVLEHLEFHQINHALNQIENTIKQHEPKS' A
#
# COMPACT_ATOMS: atom_id res chain seq x y z
N MET A 1 -5.75 21.35 -8.22
CA MET A 1 -4.58 21.00 -7.39
C MET A 1 -3.74 20.01 -8.20
N ASN A 2 -2.65 20.48 -8.82
CA ASN A 2 -1.82 19.65 -9.68
C ASN A 2 -0.89 18.83 -8.77
N ILE A 3 -1.38 17.72 -8.24
CA ILE A 3 -0.58 16.82 -7.41
C ILE A 3 0.62 16.37 -8.25
N ASN A 4 1.82 16.61 -7.72
CA ASN A 4 3.04 16.29 -8.43
C ASN A 4 3.12 14.77 -8.63
N LYS A 5 3.07 14.32 -9.89
CA LYS A 5 3.14 12.89 -10.27
C LYS A 5 4.34 12.18 -9.64
N ASN A 6 5.42 12.91 -9.38
CA ASN A 6 6.60 12.37 -8.71
C ASN A 6 6.35 12.02 -7.24
N ILE A 7 5.53 12.81 -6.52
CA ILE A 7 5.14 12.52 -5.14
C ILE A 7 4.25 11.27 -5.10
N LEU A 8 3.34 11.15 -6.06
CA LEU A 8 2.47 9.99 -6.20
C LEU A 8 3.29 8.71 -6.46
N ALA A 9 4.21 8.77 -7.42
CA ALA A 9 5.09 7.65 -7.74
C ALA A 9 5.95 7.24 -6.53
N PHE A 10 6.55 8.23 -5.86
CA PHE A 10 7.34 7.99 -4.64
C PHE A 10 6.50 7.32 -3.54
N ALA A 11 5.25 7.77 -3.32
CA ALA A 11 4.38 7.17 -2.33
C ALA A 11 3.99 5.72 -2.67
N LYS A 12 3.76 5.41 -3.96
CA LYS A 12 3.49 4.04 -4.43
C LYS A 12 4.71 3.13 -4.21
N GLU A 13 5.91 3.61 -4.52
CA GLU A 13 7.17 2.91 -4.22
C GLU A 13 7.31 2.62 -2.71
N GLN A 14 7.04 3.61 -1.85
CA GLN A 14 7.07 3.42 -0.39
C GLN A 14 6.07 2.36 0.09
N ILE A 15 4.87 2.33 -0.47
CA ILE A 15 3.88 1.29 -0.17
C ILE A 15 4.44 -0.08 -0.57
N LYS A 16 4.98 -0.22 -1.78
CA LYS A 16 5.54 -1.47 -2.29
C LYS A 16 6.66 -2.00 -1.39
N GLU A 17 7.62 -1.15 -1.01
CA GLU A 17 8.73 -1.53 -0.15
C GLU A 17 8.29 -1.91 1.27
N LYS A 18 7.29 -1.21 1.82
CA LYS A 18 6.74 -1.54 3.15
C LYS A 18 5.95 -2.85 3.13
N LEU A 19 5.18 -3.13 2.07
CA LEU A 19 4.45 -4.40 1.93
C LEU A 19 5.38 -5.62 1.90
N LYS A 20 6.59 -5.50 1.31
CA LYS A 20 7.60 -6.58 1.32
C LYS A 20 8.04 -6.99 2.72
N LYS A 21 7.90 -6.11 3.72
CA LYS A 21 8.27 -6.37 5.12
C LYS A 21 7.16 -7.07 5.91
N LEU A 22 5.96 -7.14 5.35
CA LEU A 22 4.80 -7.69 6.03
C LEU A 22 4.59 -9.18 5.69
N PRO A 23 4.03 -9.96 6.63
CA PRO A 23 3.56 -11.32 6.35
C PRO A 23 2.57 -11.35 5.19
N LYS A 24 2.59 -12.46 4.42
CA LYS A 24 1.71 -12.65 3.24
C LYS A 24 0.25 -12.34 3.52
N ASN A 25 -0.29 -12.72 4.68
CA ASN A 25 -1.68 -12.49 5.03
C ASN A 25 -2.05 -11.00 5.06
N ASN A 26 -1.14 -10.13 5.51
CA ASN A 26 -1.36 -8.68 5.54
C ASN A 26 -1.28 -8.09 4.13
N VAL A 27 -0.39 -8.62 3.29
CA VAL A 27 -0.31 -8.24 1.87
C VAL A 27 -1.59 -8.66 1.13
N ASP A 28 -2.07 -9.88 1.35
CA ASP A 28 -3.33 -10.37 0.77
C ASP A 28 -4.53 -9.51 1.23
N PHE A 29 -4.55 -9.09 2.50
CA PHE A 29 -5.58 -8.19 3.02
C PHE A 29 -5.53 -6.81 2.35
N PHE A 30 -4.34 -6.23 2.19
CA PHE A 30 -4.15 -4.98 1.45
C PHE A 30 -4.67 -5.10 0.01
N MET A 31 -4.31 -6.17 -0.69
CA MET A 31 -4.74 -6.41 -2.07
C MET A 31 -6.27 -6.51 -2.17
N ARG A 32 -6.93 -7.20 -1.24
CA ARG A 32 -8.39 -7.29 -1.20
C ARG A 32 -9.06 -5.94 -0.97
N MET A 33 -8.47 -5.09 -0.13
CA MET A 33 -9.04 -3.78 0.19
C MET A 33 -9.02 -2.83 -1.01
N TYR A 34 -7.89 -2.76 -1.71
CA TYR A 34 -7.70 -1.80 -2.80
C TYR A 34 -8.02 -2.37 -4.19
N ASN A 35 -8.28 -3.67 -4.29
CA ASN A 35 -8.53 -4.32 -5.57
C ASN A 35 -9.54 -5.48 -5.48
N TYR A 36 -10.63 -5.25 -4.76
CA TYR A 36 -11.66 -6.26 -4.50
C TYR A 36 -12.31 -6.85 -5.76
N LYS A 37 -12.34 -6.11 -6.88
CA LYS A 37 -12.95 -6.54 -8.14
C LYS A 37 -12.06 -7.44 -8.97
N ASN A 38 -10.73 -7.31 -8.86
CA ASN A 38 -9.77 -7.95 -9.76
C ASN A 38 -8.68 -8.67 -8.98
N VAL A 39 -9.06 -9.68 -8.19
CA VAL A 39 -8.18 -10.42 -7.25
C VAL A 39 -6.93 -11.06 -7.88
N HIS A 40 -6.81 -11.08 -9.20
CA HIS A 40 -5.66 -11.61 -9.94
C HIS A 40 -4.57 -10.58 -10.25
N ASN A 41 -4.81 -9.29 -10.02
CA ASN A 41 -3.79 -8.28 -10.31
C ASN A 41 -2.59 -8.42 -9.36
N SER A 42 -1.42 -8.12 -9.90
CA SER A 42 -0.19 -7.90 -9.17
C SER A 42 -0.26 -6.67 -8.27
N ILE A 43 0.63 -6.58 -7.29
CA ILE A 43 0.74 -5.40 -6.41
C ILE A 43 0.96 -4.13 -7.23
N ASP A 44 1.77 -4.20 -8.29
CA ASP A 44 2.08 -3.04 -9.15
C ASP A 44 0.82 -2.51 -9.84
N GLU A 45 0.01 -3.38 -10.43
CA GLU A 45 -1.28 -3.02 -11.03
C GLU A 45 -2.25 -2.44 -10.00
N VAL A 46 -2.28 -2.97 -8.78
CA VAL A 46 -3.10 -2.40 -7.69
C VAL A 46 -2.64 -0.99 -7.33
N LEU A 47 -1.33 -0.75 -7.25
CA LEU A 47 -0.78 0.56 -6.95
C LEU A 47 -1.04 1.55 -8.08
N GLU A 48 -1.01 1.13 -9.34
CA GLU A 48 -1.33 1.99 -10.49
C GLU A 48 -2.74 2.58 -10.37
N HIS A 49 -3.71 1.79 -9.92
CA HIS A 49 -5.10 2.21 -9.74
C HIS A 49 -5.40 2.99 -8.46
N LEU A 50 -4.44 3.12 -7.54
CA LEU A 50 -4.65 3.92 -6.33
C LEU A 50 -4.76 5.41 -6.65
N GLU A 51 -5.87 5.99 -6.25
CA GLU A 51 -6.12 7.41 -6.25
C GLU A 51 -5.38 8.11 -5.10
N PHE A 52 -5.10 9.41 -5.27
CA PHE A 52 -4.31 10.17 -4.28
C PHE A 52 -4.89 10.10 -2.85
N HIS A 53 -6.21 10.20 -2.70
CA HIS A 53 -6.86 10.14 -1.40
C HIS A 53 -6.71 8.76 -0.73
N GLN A 54 -6.56 7.70 -1.53
CA GLN A 54 -6.36 6.33 -1.04
C GLN A 54 -4.92 6.08 -0.61
N ILE A 55 -3.94 6.75 -1.23
CA ILE A 55 -2.52 6.55 -0.95
C ILE A 55 -2.13 6.97 0.46
N ASN A 56 -2.62 8.12 0.94
CA ASN A 56 -2.37 8.54 2.32
C ASN A 56 -2.95 7.53 3.32
N HIS A 57 -4.16 7.02 3.04
CA HIS A 57 -4.78 6.00 3.87
C HIS A 57 -4.01 4.67 3.82
N ALA A 58 -3.57 4.24 2.64
CA ALA A 58 -2.74 3.05 2.44
C ALA A 58 -1.42 3.13 3.20
N LEU A 59 -0.70 4.24 3.11
CA LEU A 59 0.55 4.47 3.84
C LEU A 59 0.33 4.38 5.35
N ASN A 60 -0.67 5.10 5.89
CA ASN A 60 -0.98 5.08 7.32
C ASN A 60 -1.33 3.69 7.82
N GLN A 61 -2.15 2.94 7.07
CA GLN A 61 -2.50 1.57 7.45
C GLN A 61 -1.28 0.67 7.49
N ILE A 62 -0.46 0.66 6.44
CA ILE A 62 0.73 -0.19 6.37
C ILE A 62 1.72 0.17 7.48
N GLU A 63 1.93 1.45 7.76
CA GLU A 63 2.79 1.88 8.86
C GLU A 63 2.28 1.42 10.22
N ASN A 64 0.98 1.50 10.46
CA ASN A 64 0.38 1.00 11.69
C ASN A 64 0.51 -0.53 11.79
N THR A 65 0.29 -1.25 10.69
CA THR A 65 0.48 -2.72 10.66
C THR A 65 1.94 -3.09 10.95
N ILE A 66 2.92 -2.38 10.37
CA ILE A 66 4.34 -2.60 10.64
C ILE A 66 4.64 -2.35 12.12
N LYS A 67 4.21 -1.22 12.69
CA LYS A 67 4.40 -0.91 14.11
C LYS A 67 3.82 -1.96 15.06
N GLN A 68 2.73 -2.61 14.68
CA GLN A 68 2.13 -3.70 15.45
C GLN A 68 2.89 -5.02 15.34
N HIS A 69 3.67 -5.22 14.27
CA HIS A 69 4.47 -6.41 14.02
C HIS A 69 5.94 -6.25 14.47
N GLU A 70 6.40 -5.02 14.68
CA GLU A 70 7.71 -4.79 15.30
C GLU A 70 7.64 -5.15 16.80
N PRO A 71 8.60 -5.94 17.30
CA PRO A 71 8.68 -6.22 18.73
C PRO A 71 8.88 -4.88 19.46
N LYS A 72 8.03 -4.59 20.43
CA LYS A 72 8.25 -3.47 21.34
C LYS A 72 9.56 -3.76 22.08
N SER A 73 10.60 -2.97 21.80
CA SER A 73 11.83 -2.94 22.59
C SER A 73 11.55 -2.50 24.02
#